data_AF-A0A0G1XSV2-F1
#
_entry.id   AF-A0A0G1XSV2-F1
#
_cell.length_a   1.000
_cell.length_b   1.000
_cell.length_c   1.000
_cell.angle_alpha   90.00
_cell.angle_beta   90.00
_cell.angle_gamma   90.00
#
_symmetry.space_group_name_H-M   'P 1'
#
loop_
_entity.id
_entity.type
_entity.pdbx_description
1 polymer ?
#
loop_
_entity_poly.entity_id
_entity_poly.type
_entity_poly.pdbx_seq_one_letter_code
_entity_poly.pdbx_strand_id
1 'polypeptide(L)'
;MAETQQSKTIEGIGLLVGMIIGAGLFALPYGFMKAGFGWSLFLFAAILAMSFILHYLYAAIIYITPGRHRFTGYMRRYLGKNAEYAALLFTFFGYYGSMLAYGVLGAIFLGNIFGLEFY
;
A
#
# COMPACT_ATOMS: atom_id res chain seq x y z
N MET A 1 -14.94 9.11 26.43
CA MET A 1 -15.15 7.96 25.52
C MET A 1 -15.16 8.36 24.04
N ALA A 2 -15.82 9.46 23.64
CA ALA A 2 -15.76 9.97 22.26
C ALA A 2 -14.36 10.47 21.83
N GLU A 3 -13.62 11.09 22.74
CA GLU A 3 -12.27 11.65 22.50
C GLU A 3 -11.22 10.56 22.21
N THR A 4 -11.28 9.44 22.94
CA THR A 4 -10.42 8.26 22.71
C THR A 4 -10.74 7.54 21.41
N GLN A 5 -11.99 7.62 20.93
CA GLN A 5 -12.41 7.04 19.66
C GLN A 5 -11.91 7.89 18.48
N GLN A 6 -11.98 9.22 18.58
CA GLN A 6 -11.44 10.13 17.55
C GLN A 6 -9.93 9.95 17.35
N SER A 7 -9.16 9.83 18.44
CA SER A 7 -7.70 9.59 18.37
C SER A 7 -7.35 8.33 17.56
N LYS A 8 -8.07 7.22 17.78
CA LYS A 8 -7.86 5.97 17.06
C LYS A 8 -8.22 6.06 15.57
N THR A 9 -9.21 6.87 15.21
CA THR A 9 -9.60 7.07 13.81
C THR A 9 -8.54 7.86 13.05
N ILE A 10 -8.01 8.93 13.64
CA ILE A 10 -6.96 9.75 13.03
C ILE A 10 -5.69 8.91 12.83
N GLU A 11 -5.31 8.11 13.85
CA GLU A 11 -4.19 7.18 13.76
C GLU A 11 -4.39 6.16 12.62
N GLY A 12 -5.59 5.57 12.53
CA GLY A 12 -5.92 4.62 11.45
C GLY A 12 -5.87 5.23 10.06
N ILE A 13 -6.36 6.47 9.90
CA ILE A 13 -6.26 7.21 8.63
C ILE A 13 -4.79 7.51 8.31
N GLY A 14 -4.00 7.95 9.29
CA GLY A 14 -2.58 8.21 9.10
C GLY A 14 -1.81 6.97 8.63
N LEU A 15 -2.08 5.81 9.24
CA LEU A 15 -1.50 4.54 8.80
C LEU A 15 -1.92 4.16 7.38
N LEU A 16 -3.19 4.35 7.02
CA LEU A 16 -3.70 4.03 5.69
C LEU A 16 -3.10 4.95 4.63
N VAL A 17 -3.04 6.26 4.89
CA VAL A 17 -2.40 7.25 4.01
C VAL A 17 -0.91 6.94 3.85
N GLY A 18 -0.19 6.65 4.94
CA GLY A 18 1.23 6.32 4.89
C GLY A 18 1.54 5.00 4.18
N MET A 19 0.62 4.04 4.20
CA MET A 19 0.77 2.77 3.46
C MET A 19 0.47 2.92 1.96
N ILE A 20 -0.41 3.86 1.58
CA ILE A 20 -0.75 4.13 0.17
C ILE A 20 0.28 5.09 -0.46
N ILE A 21 0.59 6.19 0.22
CA ILE A 21 1.56 7.17 -0.25
C ILE A 21 2.96 6.64 0.06
N GLY A 22 3.54 5.97 -0.92
CA GLY A 22 4.85 5.35 -0.79
C GLY A 22 5.90 5.82 -1.79
N ALA A 23 6.99 5.05 -1.86
CA ALA A 23 8.12 5.28 -2.79
C ALA A 23 7.68 5.49 -4.25
N GLY A 24 6.58 4.86 -4.67
CA GLY A 24 6.02 5.02 -6.02
C GLY A 24 5.63 6.46 -6.39
N LEU A 25 5.33 7.32 -5.41
CA LEU A 25 5.02 8.74 -5.64
C LEU A 25 6.15 9.44 -6.41
N PHE A 26 7.41 9.13 -6.09
CA PHE A 26 8.58 9.73 -6.73
C PHE A 26 8.79 9.27 -8.18
N ALA A 27 8.21 8.13 -8.56
CA ALA A 27 8.25 7.63 -9.93
C ALA A 27 7.13 8.19 -10.82
N LEU A 28 6.05 8.72 -10.24
CA LEU A 28 4.91 9.22 -10.99
C LEU A 28 5.27 10.33 -12.00
N PRO A 29 6.05 11.37 -11.65
CA PRO A 29 6.38 12.43 -12.61
C PRO A 29 7.07 11.90 -13.87
N TYR A 30 8.04 10.99 -13.69
CA TYR A 30 8.75 10.36 -14.80
C TYR A 30 7.81 9.52 -15.68
N GLY A 31 6.90 8.76 -15.06
CA GLY A 31 5.89 7.99 -15.78
C GLY A 31 4.94 8.86 -16.60
N PHE A 32 4.50 9.99 -16.04
CA PHE A 32 3.64 10.98 -16.72
C PHE A 32 4.34 11.64 -17.91
N MET A 33 5.62 11.98 -17.76
CA MET A 33 6.41 12.54 -18.84
C MET A 33 6.62 11.55 -19.98
N LYS A 34 6.86 10.26 -19.67
CA LYS A 34 7.21 9.25 -20.68
C LYS A 34 5.99 8.71 -21.44
N ALA A 35 4.87 8.50 -20.77
CA ALA A 35 3.68 7.90 -21.38
C ALA A 35 2.67 8.95 -21.92
N GLY A 36 2.87 10.23 -21.59
CA GLY A 36 2.01 11.32 -22.00
C GLY A 36 0.84 11.55 -21.04
N PHE A 37 0.47 12.82 -20.85
CA PHE A 37 -0.46 13.23 -19.79
C PHE A 37 -1.82 12.51 -19.85
N GLY A 38 -2.43 12.40 -21.04
CA GLY A 38 -3.75 11.78 -21.19
C GLY A 38 -3.78 10.31 -20.81
N TRP A 39 -2.80 9.53 -21.29
CA TRP A 39 -2.72 8.10 -20.98
C TRP A 39 -2.37 7.84 -19.51
N SER A 40 -1.41 8.60 -18.97
CA SER A 40 -1.04 8.51 -17.56
C SER A 40 -2.19 8.89 -16.63
N LEU A 41 -2.98 9.91 -16.97
CA LEU A 41 -4.15 10.31 -16.19
C LEU A 41 -5.24 9.23 -16.22
N PHE A 42 -5.48 8.62 -17.38
CA PHE A 42 -6.42 7.49 -17.50
C PHE A 42 -6.00 6.31 -16.62
N LEU A 43 -4.73 5.89 -16.71
CA LEU A 43 -4.21 4.80 -15.89
C LEU A 43 -4.24 5.13 -14.40
N PHE A 44 -3.89 6.36 -14.02
CA PHE A 44 -3.96 6.81 -12.65
C PHE A 44 -5.38 6.75 -12.10
N ALA A 45 -6.36 7.26 -12.84
CA ALA A 45 -7.77 7.22 -12.46
C ALA A 45 -8.31 5.77 -12.38
N ALA A 46 -7.92 4.91 -13.32
CA ALA A 46 -8.32 3.50 -13.32
C ALA A 46 -7.76 2.75 -12.10
N ILE A 47 -6.48 2.94 -11.78
CA ILE A 47 -5.84 2.33 -10.60
C ILE A 47 -6.43 2.87 -9.31
N LEU A 48 -6.72 4.18 -9.25
CA LEU A 48 -7.39 4.81 -8.11
C LEU A 48 -8.77 4.19 -7.88
N ALA A 49 -9.60 4.08 -8.92
CA ALA A 49 -10.93 3.48 -8.83
C ALA A 49 -10.87 2.01 -8.39
N MET A 50 -9.97 1.23 -8.99
CA MET A 50 -9.76 -0.18 -8.62
C MET A 50 -9.33 -0.29 -7.15
N SER A 51 -8.37 0.53 -6.71
CA SER A 51 -7.89 0.54 -5.33
C SER A 51 -9.00 0.91 -4.35
N PHE A 52 -9.82 1.89 -4.68
CA PHE A 52 -10.95 2.31 -3.86
C PHE A 52 -11.97 1.17 -3.68
N ILE A 53 -12.34 0.50 -4.77
CA ILE A 53 -13.26 -0.65 -4.74
C ILE A 53 -12.68 -1.76 -3.86
N LEU A 54 -11.41 -2.11 -4.02
CA LEU A 54 -10.76 -3.14 -3.22
C LEU A 54 -10.76 -2.82 -1.73
N HIS A 55 -10.43 -1.58 -1.34
CA HIS A 55 -10.46 -1.16 0.06
C HIS A 55 -11.88 -1.18 0.64
N TYR A 56 -12.88 -0.78 -0.15
CA TYR A 56 -14.28 -0.83 0.27
C TYR A 56 -14.76 -2.26 0.52
N LEU A 57 -14.47 -3.18 -0.40
CA LEU A 57 -14.79 -4.61 -0.24
C LEU A 57 -14.07 -5.20 0.97
N TYR A 58 -12.80 -4.86 1.18
CA TYR A 58 -12.04 -5.33 2.34
C TYR A 58 -12.61 -4.79 3.65
N ALA A 59 -13.04 -3.53 3.69
CA ALA A 59 -13.71 -2.96 4.85
C ALA A 59 -15.04 -3.69 5.17
N ALA A 60 -15.82 -4.06 4.16
CA ALA A 60 -17.04 -4.84 4.34
C ALA A 60 -16.76 -6.23 4.95
N ILE A 61 -15.68 -6.90 4.51
CA ILE A 61 -15.25 -8.19 5.09
C ILE A 61 -14.88 -8.01 6.57
N ILE A 62 -14.11 -6.97 6.91
CA ILE A 62 -13.74 -6.69 8.31
C ILE A 62 -14.98 -6.42 9.16
N TYR A 63 -15.96 -5.68 8.64
CA TYR A 63 -17.17 -5.32 9.36
C TYR A 63 -18.05 -6.54 9.69
N ILE A 64 -18.19 -7.47 8.75
CA ILE A 64 -19.04 -8.67 8.90
C ILE A 64 -18.33 -9.76 9.73
N THR A 65 -17.01 -9.80 9.70
CA THR A 65 -16.24 -10.87 10.33
C THR A 65 -15.94 -10.56 11.80
N PRO A 66 -16.45 -11.35 12.76
CA PRO A 66 -16.09 -11.16 14.16
C PRO A 66 -14.61 -11.49 14.41
N GLY A 67 -13.96 -10.63 15.19
CA GLY A 67 -12.55 -10.73 15.57
C GLY A 67 -11.60 -9.94 14.66
N ARG A 68 -10.37 -9.75 15.13
CA ARG A 68 -9.30 -9.08 14.38
C ARG A 68 -8.44 -10.12 13.69
N HIS A 69 -8.46 -10.11 12.36
CA HIS A 69 -7.65 -11.02 11.55
C HIS A 69 -6.74 -10.18 10.63
N ARG A 70 -5.60 -10.75 10.23
CA ARG A 70 -4.80 -10.20 9.13
C ARG A 70 -5.39 -10.64 7.79
N PHE A 71 -4.94 -10.03 6.69
CA PHE A 71 -5.37 -10.38 5.33
C PHE A 71 -5.34 -11.89 5.08
N THR A 72 -4.26 -12.56 5.47
CA THR A 72 -4.08 -14.02 5.36
C THR A 72 -5.11 -14.81 6.16
N GLY A 73 -5.50 -14.32 7.34
CA GLY A 73 -6.56 -14.93 8.17
C GLY A 73 -7.94 -14.80 7.54
N TYR A 74 -8.24 -13.65 6.90
CA TYR A 74 -9.47 -13.49 6.11
C TYR A 74 -9.48 -14.44 4.90
N MET A 75 -8.35 -14.60 4.21
CA MET A 75 -8.24 -15.53 3.08
C MET A 75 -8.46 -16.98 3.50
N ARG A 76 -7.88 -17.40 4.64
CA ARG A 76 -8.15 -18.72 5.20
C ARG A 76 -9.64 -18.94 5.47
N ARG A 77 -10.31 -17.96 6.07
CA ARG A 77 -11.71 -18.07 6.50
C ARG A 77 -12.68 -18.16 5.33
N TYR A 78 -12.48 -17.38 4.27
CA TYR A 78 -13.42 -17.28 3.16
C TYR A 78 -13.05 -18.12 1.94
N LEU A 79 -11.76 -18.31 1.65
CA LEU A 79 -11.27 -19.01 0.45
C LEU A 79 -10.54 -20.33 0.78
N GLY A 80 -10.34 -20.63 2.06
CA GLY A 80 -9.71 -21.87 2.52
C GLY A 80 -8.17 -21.83 2.56
N LYS A 81 -7.57 -22.99 2.86
CA LYS A 81 -6.14 -23.12 3.18
C LYS A 81 -5.20 -22.86 2.00
N ASN A 82 -5.61 -23.19 0.78
CA ASN A 82 -4.78 -22.96 -0.41
C ASN A 82 -4.62 -21.45 -0.68
N ALA A 83 -5.70 -20.68 -0.51
CA ALA A 83 -5.67 -19.22 -0.64
C ALA A 83 -4.89 -18.55 0.49
N GLU A 84 -4.89 -19.11 1.70
CA GLU A 84 -4.04 -18.65 2.81
C GLU A 84 -2.55 -18.69 2.43
N TYR A 85 -2.08 -19.79 1.85
CA TYR A 85 -0.68 -19.91 1.43
C TYR A 85 -0.31 -18.93 0.30
N ALA A 86 -1.18 -18.76 -0.69
CA ALA A 86 -0.97 -17.77 -1.74
C ALA A 86 -0.89 -16.35 -1.15
N ALA A 87 -1.83 -15.99 -0.27
CA ALA A 87 -1.85 -14.69 0.39
C ALA A 87 -0.63 -14.47 1.29
N LEU A 88 -0.15 -15.51 2.00
CA LEU A 88 1.08 -15.45 2.79
C LEU A 88 2.28 -15.15 1.89
N LEU A 89 2.38 -15.82 0.74
CA LEU A 89 3.47 -15.60 -0.22
C LEU A 89 3.47 -14.16 -0.75
N PHE A 90 2.32 -13.68 -1.21
CA PHE A 90 2.18 -12.30 -1.71
C PHE A 90 2.44 -11.26 -0.62
N THR A 91 1.96 -11.50 0.60
CA THR A 91 2.19 -10.59 1.74
C THR A 91 3.68 -10.54 2.09
N PHE A 92 4.34 -11.70 2.10
CA PHE A 92 5.77 -11.80 2.36
C PHE A 92 6.56 -11.02 1.30
N PHE A 93 6.45 -11.38 0.03
CA PHE A 93 7.19 -10.69 -1.03
C PHE A 93 6.83 -9.21 -1.15
N GLY A 94 5.56 -8.85 -0.93
CA GLY A 94 5.11 -7.46 -0.93
C GLY A 94 5.82 -6.63 0.14
N TYR A 95 5.89 -7.12 1.38
CA TYR A 95 6.57 -6.41 2.46
C TYR A 95 8.08 -6.36 2.27
N TYR A 96 8.74 -7.48 1.97
CA TYR A 96 10.19 -7.49 1.79
C TYR A 96 10.62 -6.69 0.55
N GLY A 97 9.90 -6.82 -0.56
CA GLY A 97 10.16 -6.05 -1.78
C GLY A 97 9.98 -4.54 -1.55
N SER A 98 8.95 -4.16 -0.79
CA SER A 98 8.75 -2.77 -0.39
C SER A 98 9.89 -2.26 0.49
N MET A 99 10.31 -3.01 1.52
CA MET A 99 11.44 -2.62 2.37
C MET A 99 12.75 -2.46 1.57
N LEU A 100 13.01 -3.33 0.61
CA LEU A 100 14.16 -3.20 -0.29
C LEU A 100 14.07 -1.92 -1.13
N ALA A 101 12.91 -1.66 -1.75
CA ALA A 101 12.70 -0.45 -2.55
C ALA A 101 12.89 0.82 -1.71
N TYR A 102 12.35 0.87 -0.49
CA TYR A 102 12.56 1.99 0.43
C TYR A 102 14.02 2.13 0.87
N GLY A 103 14.72 1.02 1.11
CA GLY A 103 16.14 1.04 1.45
C GLY A 103 17.00 1.63 0.33
N VAL A 104 16.78 1.18 -0.91
CA VAL A 104 17.46 1.71 -2.10
C VAL A 104 17.14 3.19 -2.31
N LEU A 105 15.86 3.57 -2.24
CA LEU A 105 15.45 4.96 -2.45
C LEU A 105 16.00 5.88 -1.35
N GLY A 106 16.03 5.39 -0.10
CA GLY A 106 16.66 6.08 1.02
C GLY A 106 18.15 6.33 0.80
N ALA A 107 18.89 5.33 0.31
CA ALA A 107 20.31 5.48 -0.02
C ALA A 107 20.53 6.52 -1.14
N ILE A 108 19.73 6.50 -2.20
CA ILE A 108 19.80 7.47 -3.31
C ILE A 108 19.53 8.90 -2.80
N PHE A 109 18.47 9.11 -2.01
CA PHE A 109 18.17 10.43 -1.48
C PHE A 109 19.24 10.93 -0.50
N LEU A 110 19.76 10.06 0.35
CA LEU A 110 20.84 10.41 1.27
C LEU A 110 22.11 10.80 0.51
N GLY A 111 22.46 10.03 -0.53
CA GLY A 111 23.58 10.35 -1.42
C GLY A 111 23.44 11.72 -2.09
N ASN A 112 22.24 12.01 -2.63
CA ASN A 112 21.95 13.31 -3.25
C ASN A 112 22.02 14.50 -2.28
N ILE A 113 21.66 14.32 -1.00
CA ILE A 113 21.73 15.38 0.02
C ILE A 113 23.17 15.65 0.44
N PHE A 114 23.98 14.61 0.64
CA PHE A 114 25.34 14.73 1.16
C PHE A 114 26.42 14.77 0.06
N GLY A 115 26.04 14.68 -1.22
CA GLY A 115 26.99 14.60 -2.33
C GLY A 115 27.84 13.32 -2.29
N LEU A 116 27.33 12.26 -1.68
CA LEU A 116 27.99 10.96 -1.60
C LEU A 116 27.54 10.13 -2.80
N GLU A 117 28.41 9.99 -3.79
CA GLU A 117 28.17 9.08 -4.92
C GLU A 117 28.42 7.64 -4.46
N PHE A 118 27.33 6.88 -4.28
CA PHE A 118 27.40 5.43 -4.10
C PHE A 118 27.42 4.69 -5.46
N TYR A 119 27.56 5.42 -6.56
CA TYR A 119 27.92 4.94 -7.89
C TYR A 119 28.36 6.09 -8.78
#